data_AF-A0A2W5CT12-F1
#
_entry.id   AF-A0A2W5CT12-F1
#
_cell.length_a   1.000
_cell.length_b   1.000
_cell.length_c   1.000
_cell.angle_alpha   90.00
_cell.angle_beta   90.00
_cell.angle_gamma   90.00
#
_symmetry.space_group_name_H-M   'P 1'
#
loop_
_entity.id
_entity.type
_entity.pdbx_description
1 polymer ?
#
loop_
_entity_poly.entity_id
_entity_poly.type
_entity_poly.pdbx_seq_one_letter_code
_entity_poly.pdbx_strand_id
1 'polypeptide(L)'
;IFTRPPESLLTPEFVADCVIYSLFDRQSNQTSLRDYEYKGRTYRVVNEFFPYSTTAMLDLAQQHRNRTIEGDLTGEDERFVHTWIEDHSSELSSEACAVLDKAWDIIQDSFTKRATHAVVAPRYQVETWDAGWKQIAAMVFGRERVDDDVYNAYYTDWRAAVRELGDKIAHAAMDAGVI
;
A
#
# COMPACT_ATOMS: atom_id res chain seq x y z
N ILE A 1 -27.04 -6.35 -13.87
CA ILE A 1 -26.34 -7.02 -15.00
C ILE A 1 -24.88 -6.64 -14.83
N PHE A 2 -23.98 -7.61 -14.64
CA PHE A 2 -22.53 -7.33 -14.67
C PHE A 2 -22.10 -7.32 -16.14
N THR A 3 -21.97 -6.15 -16.73
CA THR A 3 -21.41 -5.99 -18.08
C THR A 3 -19.90 -5.96 -17.99
N ARG A 4 -19.22 -6.83 -18.74
CA ARG A 4 -17.77 -6.75 -18.91
C ARG A 4 -17.44 -5.41 -19.60
N PRO A 5 -16.43 -4.65 -19.16
CA PRO A 5 -15.98 -3.47 -19.88
C PRO A 5 -15.57 -3.82 -21.33
N PRO A 6 -15.68 -2.88 -22.28
CA PRO A 6 -15.26 -3.14 -23.66
C PRO A 6 -13.76 -3.46 -23.70
N GLU A 7 -13.36 -4.40 -24.57
CA GLU A 7 -11.95 -4.82 -24.67
C GLU A 7 -11.03 -3.67 -25.07
N SER A 8 -11.55 -2.66 -25.77
CA SER A 8 -10.82 -1.44 -26.10
C SER A 8 -10.43 -0.59 -24.88
N LEU A 9 -11.13 -0.72 -23.76
CA LEU A 9 -10.77 -0.05 -22.50
C LEU A 9 -9.70 -0.84 -21.74
N LEU A 10 -9.68 -2.17 -21.85
CA LEU A 10 -8.82 -3.07 -21.09
C LEU A 10 -7.41 -3.15 -21.69
N THR A 11 -6.81 -1.99 -21.96
CA THR A 11 -5.39 -1.91 -22.34
C THR A 11 -4.51 -2.34 -21.15
N PRO A 12 -3.28 -2.82 -21.39
CA PRO A 12 -2.37 -3.20 -20.31
C PRO A 12 -2.15 -2.05 -19.31
N GLU A 13 -1.94 -0.82 -19.81
CA GLU A 13 -1.80 0.37 -18.96
C GLU A 13 -3.06 0.64 -18.11
N PHE A 14 -4.26 0.57 -18.69
CA PHE A 14 -5.49 0.79 -17.92
C PHE A 14 -5.65 -0.25 -16.81
N VAL A 15 -5.32 -1.51 -17.08
CA VAL A 15 -5.35 -2.59 -16.08
C VAL A 15 -4.32 -2.31 -14.99
N ALA A 16 -3.10 -1.94 -15.34
CA ALA A 16 -2.05 -1.62 -14.38
C ALA A 16 -2.42 -0.42 -13.49
N ASP A 17 -2.96 0.65 -14.08
CA ASP A 17 -3.47 1.81 -13.34
C ASP A 17 -4.57 1.42 -12.36
N CYS A 18 -5.52 0.57 -12.78
CA CYS A 18 -6.57 0.06 -11.90
C CYS A 18 -6.01 -0.77 -10.74
N VAL A 19 -4.99 -1.61 -11.01
CA VAL A 19 -4.32 -2.39 -9.96
C VAL A 19 -3.69 -1.45 -8.95
N ILE A 20 -2.86 -0.49 -9.37
CA ILE A 20 -2.20 0.45 -8.47
C ILE A 20 -3.23 1.27 -7.69
N TYR A 21 -4.24 1.83 -8.35
CA TYR A 21 -5.31 2.57 -7.68
C TYR A 21 -6.00 1.74 -6.59
N SER A 22 -6.26 0.45 -6.86
CA SER A 22 -6.94 -0.43 -5.91
C SER A 22 -6.12 -0.73 -4.64
N LEU A 23 -4.79 -0.65 -4.69
CA LEU A 23 -3.93 -0.85 -3.50
C LEU A 23 -4.07 0.30 -2.51
N PHE A 24 -4.30 1.51 -3.03
CA PHE A 24 -4.22 2.77 -2.27
C PHE A 24 -5.57 3.47 -2.09
N ASP A 25 -6.64 2.95 -2.69
CA ASP A 25 -8.00 3.44 -2.47
C ASP A 25 -8.41 3.32 -0.99
N ARG A 26 -9.27 4.24 -0.55
CA ARG A 26 -9.74 4.30 0.84
C ARG A 26 -10.54 3.08 1.26
N GLN A 27 -11.14 2.36 0.32
CA GLN A 27 -11.89 1.13 0.58
C GLN A 27 -10.99 -0.12 0.51
N SER A 28 -9.72 0.04 0.15
CA SER A 28 -8.74 -1.03 0.26
C SER A 28 -8.49 -1.36 1.74
N ASN A 29 -8.92 -2.55 2.14
CA ASN A 29 -8.82 -3.05 3.51
C ASN A 29 -7.72 -4.12 3.65
N GLN A 30 -6.77 -4.14 2.73
CA GLN A 30 -5.61 -5.03 2.76
C GLN A 30 -4.80 -4.74 4.03
N THR A 31 -4.55 -5.78 4.82
CA THR A 31 -3.87 -5.66 6.11
C THR A 31 -3.03 -6.89 6.36
N SER A 32 -1.89 -6.70 7.01
CA SER A 32 -1.10 -7.78 7.59
C SER A 32 -1.34 -7.84 9.09
N LEU A 33 -1.51 -9.05 9.64
CA LEU A 33 -1.79 -9.26 11.06
C LEU A 33 -0.95 -10.43 11.58
N ARG A 34 -0.32 -10.21 12.73
CA ARG A 34 0.26 -11.25 13.58
C ARG A 34 -0.70 -11.62 14.69
N ASP A 35 -0.57 -12.87 15.10
CA ASP A 35 -1.24 -13.46 16.27
C ASP A 35 -2.74 -13.14 16.34
N TYR A 36 -3.41 -13.11 15.19
CA TYR A 36 -4.81 -12.73 15.12
C TYR A 36 -5.67 -13.87 15.63
N GLU A 37 -6.27 -13.68 16.80
CA GLU A 37 -7.14 -14.69 17.41
C GLU A 37 -8.55 -14.62 16.85
N TYR A 38 -9.00 -15.72 16.25
CA TYR A 38 -10.37 -15.86 15.76
C TYR A 38 -10.86 -17.29 15.96
N LYS A 39 -12.04 -17.45 16.58
CA LYS A 39 -12.68 -18.75 16.86
C LYS A 39 -11.73 -19.77 17.53
N GLY A 40 -10.95 -19.32 18.51
CA GLY A 40 -10.03 -20.16 19.28
C GLY A 40 -8.79 -20.63 18.51
N ARG A 41 -8.46 -19.96 17.40
CA ARG A 41 -7.24 -20.20 16.61
C ARG A 41 -6.50 -18.90 16.43
N THR A 42 -5.18 -19.00 16.34
CA THR A 42 -4.28 -17.88 16.08
C THR A 42 -3.84 -17.93 14.61
N TYR A 43 -3.98 -16.80 13.92
CA TYR A 43 -3.68 -16.68 12.51
C TYR A 43 -2.59 -15.65 12.27
N ARG A 44 -1.72 -15.94 11.31
CA ARG A 44 -0.94 -14.94 10.60
C ARG A 44 -1.70 -14.59 9.32
N VAL A 45 -2.03 -13.32 9.15
CA VAL A 45 -2.63 -12.81 7.92
C VAL A 45 -1.51 -12.14 7.13
N VAL A 46 -1.12 -12.78 6.04
CA VAL A 46 -0.15 -12.26 5.08
C VAL A 46 -0.84 -11.28 4.14
N ASN A 47 -0.21 -10.14 3.87
CA ASN A 47 -0.71 -9.16 2.93
C ASN A 47 -0.04 -9.32 1.56
N GLU A 48 -0.63 -10.14 0.70
CA GLU A 48 -0.18 -10.34 -0.70
C GLU A 48 -0.30 -9.09 -1.60
N PHE A 49 -0.90 -8.02 -1.09
CA PHE A 49 -1.08 -6.73 -1.78
C PHE A 49 -0.03 -5.68 -1.36
N PHE A 50 1.03 -6.07 -0.66
CA PHE A 50 2.13 -5.16 -0.37
C PHE A 50 3.07 -5.03 -1.59
N PRO A 51 3.29 -3.81 -2.14
CA PRO A 51 3.92 -3.66 -3.46
C PRO A 51 5.44 -3.50 -3.46
N TYR A 52 6.08 -3.51 -2.29
CA TYR A 52 7.51 -3.25 -2.16
C TYR A 52 8.29 -4.51 -1.79
N SER A 53 9.56 -4.55 -2.21
CA SER A 53 10.36 -5.75 -2.07
C SER A 53 10.73 -6.08 -0.62
N THR A 54 10.92 -7.36 -0.34
CA THR A 54 11.48 -7.85 0.94
C THR A 54 12.84 -7.20 1.21
N THR A 55 13.68 -7.04 0.18
CA THR A 55 15.02 -6.45 0.30
C THR A 55 14.93 -4.98 0.70
N ALA A 56 14.07 -4.18 0.05
CA ALA A 56 13.90 -2.77 0.39
C ALA A 56 13.39 -2.58 1.83
N MET A 57 12.46 -3.44 2.27
CA MET A 57 11.97 -3.42 3.63
C MET A 57 13.01 -3.89 4.66
N LEU A 58 13.86 -4.87 4.30
CA LEU A 58 14.96 -5.33 5.15
C LEU A 58 15.99 -4.23 5.36
N ASP A 59 16.40 -3.57 4.28
CA ASP A 59 17.36 -2.47 4.32
C ASP A 59 16.82 -1.33 5.20
N LEU A 60 15.55 -0.98 5.03
CA LEU A 60 14.88 0.04 5.85
C LEU A 60 14.81 -0.36 7.33
N ALA A 61 14.48 -1.62 7.62
CA ALA A 61 14.46 -2.15 8.98
C ALA A 61 15.83 -2.11 9.64
N GLN A 62 16.88 -2.49 8.92
CA GLN A 62 18.26 -2.47 9.40
C GLN A 62 18.77 -1.04 9.63
N GLN A 63 18.51 -0.13 8.68
CA GLN A 63 18.86 1.29 8.78
C GLN A 63 18.29 1.91 10.06
N HIS A 64 17.05 1.58 10.40
CA HIS A 64 16.36 2.11 11.58
C HIS A 64 16.42 1.20 12.81
N ARG A 65 17.18 0.10 12.76
CA ARG A 65 17.34 -0.90 13.84
C ARG A 65 16.00 -1.47 14.34
N ASN A 66 15.01 -1.59 13.46
CA ASN A 66 13.73 -2.22 13.78
C ASN A 66 13.87 -3.74 13.72
N ARG A 67 14.25 -4.34 14.85
CA ARG A 67 14.45 -5.80 14.99
C ARG A 67 13.16 -6.60 14.82
N THR A 68 11.99 -6.00 15.10
CA THR A 68 10.70 -6.66 14.90
C THR A 68 10.49 -6.97 13.42
N ILE A 69 10.63 -5.95 12.56
CA ILE A 69 10.44 -6.10 11.11
C ILE A 69 11.56 -6.94 10.48
N GLU A 70 12.80 -6.78 10.94
CA GLU A 70 13.92 -7.63 10.48
C GLU A 70 13.67 -9.12 10.77
N GLY A 71 13.14 -9.44 11.96
CA GLY A 71 12.76 -10.80 12.31
C GLY A 71 11.62 -11.33 11.44
N ASP A 72 10.59 -10.51 11.20
CA ASP A 72 9.44 -10.86 10.36
C ASP A 72 9.83 -11.21 8.92
N LEU A 73 10.88 -10.59 8.38
CA LEU A 73 11.36 -10.79 7.00
C LEU A 73 12.17 -12.08 6.80
N THR A 74 12.55 -12.76 7.89
CA THR A 74 13.36 -13.98 7.79
C THR A 74 12.58 -15.11 7.13
N GLY A 75 12.98 -15.51 5.92
CA GLY A 75 12.35 -16.60 5.18
C GLY A 75 11.03 -16.20 4.52
N GLU A 76 10.77 -14.90 4.35
CA GLU A 76 9.65 -14.40 3.56
C GLU A 76 9.99 -14.34 2.08
N ASP A 77 8.97 -14.60 1.26
CA ASP A 77 9.01 -14.36 -0.18
C ASP A 77 8.43 -12.98 -0.52
N GLU A 78 8.72 -12.53 -1.73
CA GLU A 78 8.07 -11.36 -2.30
C GLU A 78 6.55 -11.55 -2.34
N ARG A 79 5.81 -10.49 -2.01
CA ARG A 79 4.35 -10.53 -2.07
C ARG A 79 3.89 -10.59 -3.52
N PHE A 80 2.77 -11.26 -3.75
CA PHE A 80 2.23 -11.47 -5.10
C PHE A 80 2.19 -10.19 -5.93
N VAL A 81 1.67 -9.09 -5.36
CA VAL A 81 1.54 -7.85 -6.13
C VAL A 81 2.89 -7.19 -6.44
N HIS A 82 3.93 -7.39 -5.61
CA HIS A 82 5.27 -6.90 -5.92
C HIS A 82 5.80 -7.57 -7.19
N THR A 83 5.78 -8.90 -7.26
CA THR A 83 6.18 -9.64 -8.46
C THR A 83 5.33 -9.28 -9.67
N TRP A 84 4.01 -9.11 -9.47
CA TRP A 84 3.13 -8.66 -10.54
C TRP A 84 3.52 -7.27 -11.07
N ILE A 85 3.83 -6.32 -10.20
CA ILE A 85 4.28 -4.96 -10.56
C ILE A 85 5.61 -5.02 -11.34
N GLU A 86 6.55 -5.87 -10.94
CA GLU A 86 7.81 -6.05 -11.67
C GLU A 86 7.57 -6.57 -13.10
N ASP A 87 6.74 -7.61 -13.23
CA ASP A 87 6.38 -8.21 -14.53
C ASP A 87 5.64 -7.24 -15.46
N HIS A 88 4.89 -6.28 -14.91
CA HIS A 88 4.08 -5.31 -15.66
C HIS A 88 4.68 -3.89 -15.60
N SER A 89 5.95 -3.76 -15.22
CA SER A 89 6.61 -2.46 -15.00
C SER A 89 6.60 -1.55 -16.24
N SER A 90 6.66 -2.12 -17.45
CA SER A 90 6.56 -1.36 -18.71
C SER A 90 5.15 -0.88 -19.05
N GLU A 91 4.14 -1.35 -18.33
CA GLU A 91 2.73 -1.02 -18.53
C GLU A 91 2.24 0.05 -17.54
N LEU A 92 3.01 0.33 -16.48
CA LEU A 92 2.66 1.35 -15.50
C LEU A 92 2.70 2.74 -16.12
N SER A 93 1.64 3.51 -15.91
CA SER A 93 1.64 4.92 -16.30
C SER A 93 2.50 5.78 -15.38
N SER A 94 2.79 7.01 -15.82
CA SER A 94 3.44 8.01 -14.97
C SER A 94 2.65 8.31 -13.69
N GLU A 95 1.32 8.34 -13.75
CA GLU A 95 0.45 8.57 -12.59
C GLU A 95 0.49 7.39 -11.62
N ALA A 96 0.49 6.15 -12.14
CA ALA A 96 0.61 4.94 -11.33
C ALA A 96 1.98 4.87 -10.62
N CYS A 97 3.06 5.14 -11.34
CA CYS A 97 4.41 5.25 -10.77
C CYS A 97 4.46 6.35 -9.70
N ALA A 98 3.87 7.53 -9.95
CA ALA A 98 3.85 8.62 -8.99
C ALA A 98 3.15 8.24 -7.68
N VAL A 99 2.07 7.45 -7.73
CA VAL A 99 1.40 6.92 -6.53
C VAL A 99 2.29 5.93 -5.79
N LEU A 100 2.91 4.97 -6.49
CA LEU A 100 3.83 3.99 -5.89
C LEU A 100 5.02 4.67 -5.20
N ASP A 101 5.66 5.61 -5.88
CA ASP A 101 6.81 6.36 -5.37
C ASP A 101 6.41 7.18 -4.14
N LYS A 102 5.27 7.88 -4.19
CA LYS A 102 4.80 8.69 -3.07
C LYS A 102 4.46 7.85 -1.85
N ALA A 103 3.83 6.69 -2.04
CA ALA A 103 3.55 5.77 -0.95
C ALA A 103 4.86 5.22 -0.34
N TRP A 104 5.89 4.99 -1.15
CA TRP A 104 7.19 4.55 -0.67
C TRP A 104 7.89 5.63 0.14
N ASP A 105 7.93 6.87 -0.35
CA ASP A 105 8.47 8.03 0.38
C ASP A 105 7.83 8.12 1.78
N ILE A 106 6.50 8.00 1.85
CA ILE A 106 5.75 8.06 3.11
C ILE A 106 6.12 6.88 4.03
N ILE A 107 6.29 5.67 3.49
CA ILE A 107 6.71 4.51 4.28
C ILE A 107 8.10 4.72 4.86
N GLN A 108 9.06 5.23 4.07
CA GLN A 108 10.42 5.50 4.52
C GLN A 108 10.44 6.56 5.62
N ASP A 109 9.82 7.71 5.38
CA ASP A 109 9.83 8.85 6.32
C ASP A 109 9.04 8.59 7.61
N SER A 110 8.03 7.71 7.54
CA SER A 110 7.25 7.32 8.72
C SER A 110 7.77 6.07 9.43
N PHE A 111 8.80 5.39 8.90
CA PHE A 111 9.20 4.07 9.37
C PHE A 111 9.55 4.05 10.87
N THR A 112 10.26 5.08 11.34
CA THR A 112 10.67 5.23 12.74
C THR A 112 9.49 5.39 13.70
N LYS A 113 8.31 5.76 13.20
CA LYS A 113 7.10 5.98 14.00
C LYS A 113 6.36 4.68 14.30
N ARG A 114 6.65 3.58 13.59
CA ARG A 114 5.94 2.30 13.70
C ARG A 114 5.95 1.74 15.12
N ALA A 115 7.11 1.71 15.78
CA ALA A 115 7.25 1.17 17.13
C ALA A 115 6.42 1.98 18.15
N THR A 116 6.51 3.31 18.12
CA THR A 116 5.72 4.19 18.99
C THR A 116 4.23 4.07 18.69
N HIS A 117 3.85 4.04 17.42
CA HIS A 117 2.45 3.88 17.01
C HIS A 117 1.89 2.53 17.45
N ALA A 118 2.66 1.45 17.38
CA ALA A 118 2.26 0.12 17.83
C ALA A 118 2.00 0.06 19.35
N VAL A 119 2.63 0.92 20.15
CA VAL A 119 2.33 1.04 21.59
C VAL A 119 1.02 1.78 21.83
N VAL A 120 0.77 2.89 21.12
CA VAL A 120 -0.42 3.73 21.37
C VAL A 120 -1.69 3.22 20.68
N ALA A 121 -1.55 2.55 19.53
CA ALA A 121 -2.64 2.04 18.73
C ALA A 121 -2.33 0.62 18.20
N PRO A 122 -2.12 -0.38 19.10
CA PRO A 122 -1.67 -1.73 18.75
C PRO A 122 -2.58 -2.46 17.76
N ARG A 123 -3.88 -2.11 17.74
CA ARG A 123 -4.88 -2.68 16.83
C ARG A 123 -4.55 -2.54 15.34
N TYR A 124 -3.70 -1.58 14.97
CA TYR A 124 -3.29 -1.39 13.57
C TYR A 124 -2.13 -2.28 13.16
N GLN A 125 -1.39 -2.88 14.09
CA GLN A 125 -0.28 -3.79 13.79
C GLN A 125 0.72 -3.29 12.74
N VAL A 126 1.08 -2.00 12.78
CA VAL A 126 1.96 -1.36 11.78
C VAL A 126 3.41 -1.86 11.79
N GLU A 127 3.79 -2.65 12.79
CA GLU A 127 5.11 -3.28 12.86
C GLU A 127 5.24 -4.51 11.96
N THR A 128 4.19 -5.00 11.28
CA THR A 128 4.35 -6.04 10.26
C THR A 128 5.11 -5.50 9.05
N TRP A 129 6.03 -6.30 8.49
CA TRP A 129 6.86 -5.85 7.36
C TRP A 129 6.01 -5.44 6.15
N ASP A 130 4.95 -6.20 5.87
CA ASP A 130 3.99 -6.02 4.78
C ASP A 130 2.71 -5.29 5.23
N ALA A 131 2.82 -4.40 6.23
CA ALA A 131 1.71 -3.56 6.67
C ALA A 131 1.07 -2.84 5.48
N GLY A 132 -0.22 -3.10 5.25
CA GLY A 132 -0.97 -2.55 4.12
C GLY A 132 -1.18 -1.06 4.23
N TRP A 133 -1.52 -0.43 3.10
CA TRP A 133 -1.66 1.03 3.03
C TRP A 133 -2.64 1.58 4.07
N LYS A 134 -3.75 0.88 4.34
CA LYS A 134 -4.70 1.28 5.38
C LYS A 134 -4.07 1.40 6.76
N GLN A 135 -3.14 0.51 7.12
CA GLN A 135 -2.42 0.53 8.39
C GLN A 135 -1.46 1.73 8.44
N ILE A 136 -0.69 1.95 7.36
CA ILE A 136 0.24 3.07 7.24
C ILE A 136 -0.50 4.42 7.23
N ALA A 137 -1.53 4.57 6.40
CA ALA A 137 -2.36 5.77 6.33
C ALA A 137 -3.03 6.10 7.66
N ALA A 138 -3.45 5.10 8.44
CA ALA A 138 -3.97 5.33 9.78
C ALA A 138 -2.89 5.87 10.74
N MET A 139 -1.65 5.37 10.64
CA MET A 139 -0.52 5.85 11.43
C MET A 139 -0.09 7.27 11.08
N VAL A 140 -0.10 7.65 9.79
CA VAL A 140 0.48 8.93 9.34
C VAL A 140 -0.57 10.01 9.10
N PHE A 141 -1.80 9.62 8.74
CA PHE A 141 -2.90 10.54 8.45
C PHE A 141 -4.11 10.39 9.38
N GLY A 142 -4.11 9.41 10.26
CA GLY A 142 -5.18 9.18 11.24
C GLY A 142 -5.11 10.10 12.45
N ARG A 143 -6.10 9.97 13.33
CA ARG A 143 -6.17 10.72 14.59
C ARG A 143 -5.18 10.26 15.65
N GLU A 144 -4.72 9.02 15.55
CA GLU A 144 -3.80 8.37 16.50
C GLU A 144 -2.33 8.44 16.02
N ARG A 145 -2.03 9.33 15.06
CA ARG A 145 -0.67 9.57 14.58
C ARG A 145 0.24 10.07 15.70
N VAL A 146 1.52 9.71 15.63
CA VAL A 146 2.53 10.05 16.65
C VAL A 146 2.80 11.56 16.71
N ASP A 147 2.83 12.21 15.55
CA ASP A 147 3.07 13.64 15.35
C ASP A 147 2.46 14.09 14.01
N ASP A 148 2.64 15.37 13.65
CA ASP A 148 2.12 15.96 12.42
C ASP A 148 3.14 16.03 11.26
N ASP A 149 4.38 15.57 11.43
CA ASP A 149 5.46 15.84 10.47
C ASP A 149 5.19 15.23 9.10
N VAL A 150 4.84 13.93 9.07
CA VAL A 150 4.53 13.22 7.82
C VAL A 150 3.19 13.68 7.25
N TYR A 151 2.23 14.03 8.11
CA TYR A 151 0.96 14.59 7.66
C TYR A 151 1.19 15.90 6.90
N ASN A 152 1.92 16.83 7.50
CA ASN A 152 2.19 18.14 6.95
C ASN A 152 3.03 18.07 5.67
N ALA A 153 3.99 17.14 5.62
CA ALA A 153 4.84 16.97 4.45
C ALA A 153 4.13 16.31 3.26
N TYR A 154 3.24 15.34 3.50
CA TYR A 154 2.76 14.45 2.42
C TYR A 154 1.26 14.48 2.15
N TYR A 155 0.40 14.87 3.10
CA TYR A 155 -1.03 14.58 2.98
C TYR A 155 -1.67 15.21 1.72
N THR A 156 -1.34 16.47 1.44
CA THR A 156 -1.89 17.18 0.28
C THR A 156 -1.44 16.54 -1.03
N ASP A 157 -0.15 16.29 -1.17
CA ASP A 157 0.44 15.77 -2.42
C ASP A 157 0.08 14.30 -2.65
N TRP A 158 0.01 13.51 -1.58
CA TRP A 158 -0.52 12.14 -1.62
C TRP A 158 -1.94 12.11 -2.17
N ARG A 159 -2.81 12.98 -1.65
CA ARG A 159 -4.21 13.08 -2.09
C ARG A 159 -4.33 13.57 -3.53
N ALA A 160 -3.39 14.41 -3.98
CA ALA A 160 -3.33 14.86 -5.37
C ALA A 160 -2.94 13.71 -6.31
N ALA A 161 -1.86 12.97 -6.00
CA ALA A 161 -1.39 11.86 -6.83
C ALA A 161 -2.44 10.76 -7.00
N VAL A 162 -3.08 10.32 -5.90
CA VAL A 162 -4.15 9.30 -5.97
C VAL A 162 -5.36 9.82 -6.75
N ARG A 163 -5.69 11.11 -6.62
CA ARG A 163 -6.80 11.72 -7.38
C ARG A 163 -6.48 11.76 -8.87
N GLU A 164 -5.27 12.15 -9.24
CA GLU A 164 -4.85 12.22 -10.64
C GLU A 164 -4.95 10.85 -11.34
N LEU A 165 -4.46 9.79 -10.70
CA LEU A 165 -4.63 8.41 -11.19
C LEU A 165 -6.11 8.02 -11.28
N GLY A 166 -6.91 8.34 -10.26
CA GLY A 166 -8.34 8.04 -10.24
C GLY A 166 -9.12 8.78 -11.32
N ASP A 167 -8.83 10.06 -11.54
CA ASP A 167 -9.45 10.89 -12.57
C ASP A 167 -9.10 10.36 -13.97
N LYS A 168 -7.85 9.94 -14.19
CA LYS A 168 -7.43 9.28 -15.43
C LYS A 168 -8.25 8.02 -15.72
N ILE A 169 -8.36 7.12 -14.73
CA ILE A 169 -9.15 5.88 -14.85
C ILE A 169 -10.62 6.21 -15.12
N ALA A 170 -11.18 7.18 -14.40
CA ALA A 170 -12.57 7.58 -14.54
C ALA A 170 -12.88 8.16 -15.93
N HIS A 171 -12.03 9.04 -16.46
CA HIS A 171 -12.20 9.58 -17.81
C HIS A 171 -12.16 8.47 -18.87
N ALA A 172 -11.20 7.55 -18.79
CA ALA A 172 -11.12 6.43 -19.73
C ALA A 172 -12.38 5.54 -19.67
N ALA A 173 -12.92 5.30 -18.47
CA ALA A 173 -14.15 4.54 -18.29
C ALA A 173 -15.40 5.27 -18.82
N MET A 174 -15.49 6.59 -18.66
CA MET A 174 -16.57 7.42 -19.21
C MET A 174 -16.54 7.42 -20.75
N ASP A 175 -15.36 7.62 -21.34
CA ASP A 175 -15.17 7.62 -22.80
C ASP A 175 -15.54 6.27 -23.42
N ALA A 176 -15.32 5.18 -22.67
CA ALA A 176 -15.72 3.83 -23.03
C ALA A 176 -17.20 3.50 -22.77
N GLY A 177 -17.97 4.42 -22.18
CA GLY A 177 -19.39 4.24 -21.85
C GLY A 177 -19.67 3.23 -20.74
N VAL A 178 -18.72 3.04 -19.81
CA VAL A 178 -18.85 2.11 -18.67
C VAL A 178 -19.53 2.77 -17.47
N ILE A 179 -19.29 4.07 -17.26
CA ILE A 179 -19.88 4.89 -16.18
C ILE A 179 -20.44 6.20 -16.71
#